data_AF-A0A0F9HIU2-F1
#
_entry.id   AF-A0A0F9HIU2-F1
#
_cell.length_a   1.000
_cell.length_b   1.000
_cell.length_c   1.000
_cell.angle_alpha   90.00
_cell.angle_beta   90.00
_cell.angle_gamma   90.00
#
_symmetry.space_group_name_H-M   'P 1'
#
loop_
_entity.id
_entity.type
_entity.pdbx_description
1 polymer ?
#
loop_
_entity_poly.entity_id
_entity_poly.type
_entity_poly.pdbx_seq_one_letter_code
_entity_poly.pdbx_strand_id
1 'polypeptide(L)'
;DNNLSILELFSFFNKGKLLPSSTNRGIKRKLQKLLKSISYPIAKDIVSNAICLEKSANIKLYPLSDQSPNLYMNEPYVILGTTDKLTDFTIFVQGKGKDNFFNLKKHICFDQAKQGGKILQKELAVKKASKCYEEFLADNNPNHLKEANHHLEPFEIEPAFR
;
A
#
# COMPACT_ATOMS: atom_id res chain seq x y z
N ASP A 1 -17.97 -12.24 15.99
CA ASP A 1 -17.38 -12.51 14.66
C ASP A 1 -17.51 -11.34 13.71
N ASN A 2 -16.51 -10.47 13.68
CA ASN A 2 -16.31 -9.54 12.58
C ASN A 2 -14.90 -9.84 12.05
N ASN A 3 -14.79 -10.49 10.89
CA ASN A 3 -13.49 -10.75 10.27
C ASN A 3 -12.96 -9.43 9.68
N LEU A 4 -12.40 -8.59 10.56
CA LEU A 4 -11.90 -7.25 10.23
C LEU A 4 -10.81 -7.31 9.16
N SER A 5 -10.00 -8.37 9.16
CA SER A 5 -8.94 -8.58 8.17
C SER A 5 -9.49 -8.71 6.75
N ILE A 6 -10.60 -9.46 6.57
CA ILE A 6 -11.30 -9.54 5.27
C ILE A 6 -11.89 -8.19 4.87
N LEU A 7 -12.52 -7.46 5.81
CA LEU A 7 -13.11 -6.15 5.50
C LEU A 7 -12.05 -5.10 5.14
N GLU A 8 -10.88 -5.15 5.77
CA GLU A 8 -9.73 -4.31 5.45
C GLU A 8 -9.24 -4.60 4.03
N LEU A 9 -9.13 -5.89 3.69
CA LEU A 9 -8.73 -6.35 2.36
C LEU A 9 -9.71 -5.88 1.27
N PHE A 10 -11.01 -6.08 1.47
CA PHE A 10 -12.01 -5.60 0.52
C PHE A 10 -11.99 -4.09 0.36
N SER A 11 -11.80 -3.36 1.46
CA SER A 11 -11.63 -1.91 1.39
C SER A 11 -10.39 -1.56 0.57
N PHE A 12 -9.26 -2.22 0.81
CA PHE A 12 -8.00 -1.97 0.12
C PHE A 12 -8.07 -2.25 -1.39
N PHE A 13 -8.61 -3.39 -1.80
CA PHE A 13 -8.76 -3.74 -3.23
C PHE A 13 -9.71 -2.78 -3.98
N ASN A 14 -10.61 -2.12 -3.26
CA ASN A 14 -11.47 -1.09 -3.82
C ASN A 14 -10.92 0.34 -3.61
N LYS A 15 -9.60 0.49 -3.41
CA LYS A 15 -8.92 1.79 -3.23
C LYS A 15 -9.43 2.60 -2.03
N GLY A 16 -10.06 1.92 -1.09
CA GLY A 16 -10.66 2.47 0.11
C GLY A 16 -9.84 2.16 1.37
N LYS A 17 -10.44 2.43 2.52
CA LYS A 17 -9.85 2.22 3.84
C LYS A 17 -10.92 1.81 4.83
N LEU A 18 -10.66 0.77 5.61
CA LEU A 18 -11.58 0.37 6.67
C LEU A 18 -11.46 1.33 7.86
N LEU A 19 -12.60 1.72 8.43
CA LEU A 19 -12.68 2.55 9.63
C LEU A 19 -13.43 1.80 10.72
N PRO A 20 -12.78 0.85 11.43
CA PRO A 20 -13.46 0.09 12.47
C PRO A 20 -13.86 1.02 13.61
N SER A 21 -14.99 0.78 14.26
CA SER A 21 -15.38 1.53 15.46
C SER A 21 -16.07 0.63 16.46
N SER A 22 -15.65 0.72 17.72
CA SER A 22 -16.24 0.00 18.84
C SER A 22 -17.44 0.70 19.47
N THR A 23 -17.77 1.93 19.05
CA THR A 23 -18.87 2.72 19.65
C THR A 23 -19.59 3.59 18.61
N ASN A 24 -20.90 3.76 18.76
CA ASN A 24 -21.71 4.62 17.88
C ASN A 24 -21.23 6.07 17.86
N ARG A 25 -20.79 6.61 19.01
CA ARG A 25 -20.19 7.95 19.10
C ARG A 25 -18.86 8.02 18.34
N GLY A 26 -18.07 6.95 18.37
CA GLY A 26 -16.83 6.82 17.62
C GLY A 26 -17.06 6.86 16.10
N ILE A 27 -18.12 6.21 15.61
CA ILE A 27 -18.50 6.20 14.20
C ILE A 27 -18.73 7.62 13.67
N LYS A 28 -19.57 8.42 14.34
CA LYS A 28 -19.87 9.79 13.90
C LYS A 28 -18.59 10.63 13.72
N ARG A 29 -17.67 10.55 14.69
CA ARG A 29 -16.39 11.28 14.63
C ARG A 29 -15.49 10.77 13.51
N LYS A 30 -15.37 9.45 13.34
CA LYS A 30 -14.54 8.84 12.28
C LYS A 30 -15.09 9.19 10.90
N LEU A 31 -16.41 9.16 10.72
CA LEU A 31 -17.08 9.56 9.49
C LEU A 31 -16.83 11.03 9.16
N GLN A 32 -17.00 11.93 10.14
CA GLN A 32 -16.69 13.36 9.94
C GLN A 32 -15.23 13.60 9.54
N LYS A 33 -14.28 12.86 10.14
CA LYS A 33 -12.87 12.95 9.77
C LYS A 33 -12.64 12.46 8.34
N LEU A 34 -13.26 11.33 7.96
CA LEU A 34 -13.18 10.79 6.61
C LEU A 34 -13.71 11.79 5.58
N LEU A 35 -14.91 12.34 5.79
CA LEU A 35 -15.51 13.31 4.87
C LEU A 35 -14.60 14.53 4.66
N LYS A 36 -13.93 15.01 5.72
CA LYS A 36 -12.96 16.10 5.64
C LYS A 36 -11.65 15.70 4.94
N SER A 37 -11.20 14.45 5.07
CA SER A 37 -9.96 14.02 4.43
C SER A 37 -10.16 13.77 2.93
N ILE A 38 -11.33 13.27 2.52
CA ILE A 38 -11.63 12.97 1.11
C ILE A 38 -12.26 14.15 0.34
N SER A 39 -12.61 15.25 0.99
CA SER A 39 -13.31 16.39 0.35
C SER A 39 -12.46 17.13 -0.69
N TYR A 40 -11.14 16.93 -0.68
CA TYR A 40 -10.20 17.61 -1.57
C TYR A 40 -9.34 16.59 -2.34
N PRO A 41 -9.89 15.91 -3.36
CA PRO A 41 -9.11 15.03 -4.22
C PRO A 41 -8.11 15.84 -5.04
N ILE A 42 -6.84 15.43 -5.02
CA ILE A 42 -5.75 16.01 -5.81
C ILE A 42 -5.58 15.23 -7.11
N ALA A 43 -5.50 13.90 -7.00
CA ALA A 43 -5.16 13.04 -8.12
C ALA A 43 -5.74 11.63 -7.99
N LYS A 44 -5.89 10.99 -9.14
CA LYS A 44 -6.29 9.59 -9.28
C LYS A 44 -5.41 8.88 -10.31
N ASP A 45 -5.63 7.58 -10.45
CA ASP A 45 -4.94 6.71 -11.41
C ASP A 45 -3.41 6.81 -11.25
N ILE A 46 -2.96 6.71 -10.00
CA ILE A 46 -1.56 6.95 -9.65
C ILE A 46 -0.74 5.69 -9.93
N VAL A 47 0.36 5.85 -10.63
CA VAL A 47 1.30 4.79 -10.97
C VAL A 47 2.66 5.15 -10.39
N SER A 48 3.30 4.19 -9.71
CA SER A 48 4.63 4.34 -9.15
C SER A 48 5.58 3.32 -9.78
N ASN A 49 6.64 3.80 -10.42
CA ASN A 49 7.64 2.98 -11.08
C ASN A 49 9.03 3.33 -10.57
N ALA A 50 9.91 2.34 -10.43
CA ALA A 50 11.31 2.56 -10.10
C ALA A 50 12.19 2.20 -11.29
N ILE A 51 13.22 3.02 -11.54
CA ILE A 51 14.24 2.79 -12.55
C ILE A 51 15.62 2.92 -11.89
N CYS A 52 16.40 1.86 -11.96
CA CYS A 52 17.83 1.88 -11.65
C CYS A 52 18.60 2.07 -12.96
N LEU A 53 19.47 3.09 -13.03
CA LEU A 53 20.19 3.45 -14.26
C LEU A 53 21.08 2.32 -14.78
N GLU A 54 21.68 1.56 -13.87
CA GLU A 54 22.54 0.42 -14.20
C GLU A 54 21.76 -0.88 -14.47
N LYS A 55 20.43 -0.85 -14.36
CA LYS A 55 19.54 -2.04 -14.38
C LYS A 55 20.01 -3.17 -13.45
N SER A 56 20.78 -2.82 -12.43
CA SER A 56 21.47 -3.78 -11.58
C SER A 56 20.58 -4.31 -10.46
N ALA A 57 19.51 -3.59 -10.11
CA ALA A 57 18.60 -3.91 -9.01
C ALA A 57 17.16 -4.15 -9.47
N ASN A 58 16.51 -5.16 -8.88
CA ASN A 58 15.08 -5.43 -9.00
C ASN A 58 14.34 -4.72 -7.86
N ILE A 59 13.57 -3.69 -8.23
CA ILE A 59 12.82 -2.88 -7.28
C ILE A 59 11.33 -3.17 -7.45
N LYS A 60 10.69 -3.60 -6.36
CA LYS A 60 9.24 -3.80 -6.29
C LYS A 60 8.63 -2.72 -5.41
N LEU A 61 7.60 -2.04 -5.90
CA LEU A 61 6.89 -0.99 -5.18
C LEU A 61 5.45 -1.41 -4.87
N TYR A 62 4.90 -0.87 -3.78
CA TYR A 62 3.52 -1.03 -3.34
C TYR A 62 2.94 0.34 -2.96
N PRO A 63 1.63 0.58 -3.16
CA PRO A 63 0.66 -0.33 -3.78
C PRO A 63 0.94 -0.52 -5.28
N LEU A 64 0.41 -1.61 -5.85
CA LEU A 64 0.40 -1.81 -7.29
C LEU A 64 -0.52 -0.76 -7.95
N SER A 65 -0.39 -0.58 -9.27
CA SER A 65 -1.04 0.51 -9.99
C SER A 65 -2.57 0.46 -9.92
N ASP A 66 -3.12 -0.75 -10.04
CA ASP A 66 -4.53 -1.11 -9.86
C ASP A 66 -5.05 -0.89 -8.44
N GLN A 67 -4.17 -1.05 -7.45
CA GLN A 67 -4.47 -0.87 -6.01
C GLN A 67 -4.16 0.53 -5.49
N SER A 68 -3.66 1.43 -6.35
CA SER A 68 -3.27 2.77 -5.92
C SER A 68 -4.50 3.56 -5.41
N PRO A 69 -4.45 4.10 -4.18
CA PRO A 69 -5.51 4.95 -3.69
C PRO A 69 -5.48 6.30 -4.40
N ASN A 70 -6.63 6.96 -4.47
CA ASN A 70 -6.66 8.37 -4.85
C ASN A 70 -5.86 9.21 -3.84
N LEU A 71 -5.19 10.24 -4.34
CA LEU A 71 -4.50 11.21 -3.50
C LEU A 71 -5.45 12.34 -3.10
N TYR A 72 -5.49 12.62 -1.80
CA TYR A 72 -6.25 13.72 -1.23
C TYR A 72 -5.31 14.68 -0.51
N MET A 73 -5.66 15.97 -0.48
CA MET A 73 -4.79 17.04 0.06
C MET A 73 -4.31 16.80 1.50
N ASN A 74 -5.12 16.14 2.32
CA ASN A 74 -4.85 15.97 3.74
C ASN A 74 -4.41 14.54 4.12
N GLU A 75 -4.10 13.69 3.14
CA GLU A 75 -3.66 12.31 3.36
C GLU A 75 -2.30 12.09 2.69
N PRO A 76 -1.31 11.52 3.40
CA PRO A 76 -0.03 11.19 2.79
C PRO A 76 -0.18 10.09 1.74
N TYR A 77 0.55 10.20 0.63
CA TYR A 77 0.75 9.11 -0.30
C TYR A 77 1.97 8.30 0.10
N VAL A 78 1.78 7.05 0.53
CA VAL A 78 2.86 6.19 1.02
C VAL A 78 3.20 5.14 -0.01
N ILE A 79 4.46 5.12 -0.44
CA ILE A 79 5.02 4.08 -1.30
C ILE A 79 5.96 3.23 -0.45
N LEU A 80 5.72 1.93 -0.42
CA LEU A 80 6.61 0.94 0.19
C LEU A 80 7.29 0.13 -0.91
N GLY A 81 8.39 -0.54 -0.59
CA GLY A 81 9.05 -1.37 -1.58
C GLY A 81 10.18 -2.22 -1.04
N THR A 82 10.73 -3.03 -1.94
CA THR A 82 11.92 -3.85 -1.72
C THR A 82 12.87 -3.69 -2.87
N THR A 83 14.17 -3.76 -2.58
CA THR A 83 15.24 -3.87 -3.57
C THR A 83 16.11 -5.07 -3.19
N ASP A 84 16.65 -5.77 -4.18
CA ASP A 84 17.62 -6.85 -3.99
C ASP A 84 19.05 -6.34 -3.83
N LYS A 85 19.32 -5.08 -4.20
CA LYS A 85 20.61 -4.42 -4.07
C LYS A 85 20.49 -3.01 -3.51
N LEU A 86 21.47 -2.62 -2.69
CA LEU A 86 21.62 -1.25 -2.18
C LEU A 86 22.34 -0.38 -3.20
N THR A 87 21.59 0.07 -4.20
CA THR A 87 22.08 0.94 -5.26
C THR A 87 21.07 2.05 -5.51
N ASP A 88 21.55 3.26 -5.76
CA ASP A 88 20.69 4.40 -6.02
C ASP A 88 19.76 4.17 -7.22
N PHE A 89 18.55 4.73 -7.13
CA PHE A 89 17.54 4.59 -8.17
C PHE A 89 16.64 5.82 -8.22
N THR A 90 15.76 5.85 -9.21
CA THR A 90 14.77 6.93 -9.36
C THR A 90 13.37 6.34 -9.30
N ILE A 91 12.52 6.92 -8.47
CA ILE A 91 11.08 6.66 -8.47
C ILE A 91 10.39 7.72 -9.31
N PHE A 92 9.50 7.28 -10.20
CA PHE A 92 8.54 8.10 -10.92
C PHE A 92 7.16 7.85 -10.34
N VAL A 93 6.49 8.92 -9.93
CA VAL A 93 5.08 8.90 -9.53
C VAL A 93 4.29 9.70 -10.53
N GLN A 94 3.42 9.04 -11.26
CA GLN A 94 2.61 9.62 -12.32
C GLN A 94 1.13 9.48 -11.97
N GLY A 95 0.29 10.38 -12.47
CA GLY A 95 -1.14 10.25 -12.29
C GLY A 95 -1.91 11.39 -12.94
N LYS A 96 -3.22 11.38 -12.74
CA LYS A 96 -4.14 12.35 -13.32
C LYS A 96 -4.70 13.28 -12.25
N GLY A 97 -4.36 14.55 -12.34
CA GLY A 97 -4.98 15.64 -11.60
C GLY A 97 -6.31 16.05 -12.22
N LYS A 98 -6.89 17.15 -11.73
CA LYS A 98 -8.17 17.68 -12.24
C LYS A 98 -8.08 18.06 -13.73
N ASP A 99 -7.05 18.84 -14.08
CA ASP A 99 -6.93 19.47 -15.40
C ASP A 99 -5.68 19.02 -16.17
N ASN A 100 -4.80 18.24 -15.54
CA ASN A 100 -3.50 17.85 -16.10
C ASN A 100 -3.04 16.47 -15.62
N PHE A 101 -2.08 15.90 -16.35
CA PHE A 101 -1.25 14.81 -15.86
C PHE A 101 -0.08 15.39 -15.08
N PHE A 102 0.35 14.69 -14.03
CA PHE A 102 1.56 15.02 -13.31
C PHE A 102 2.57 13.89 -13.40
N ASN A 103 3.85 14.25 -13.28
CA ASN A 103 4.96 13.32 -13.22
C ASN A 103 5.98 13.84 -12.21
N LEU A 104 6.07 13.16 -11.07
CA LEU A 104 7.05 13.45 -10.03
C LEU A 104 8.23 12.50 -10.19
N LYS A 105 9.42 13.06 -10.38
CA LYS A 105 10.68 12.32 -10.40
C LYS A 105 11.40 12.53 -9.08
N LYS A 106 11.70 11.44 -8.36
CA LYS A 106 12.46 11.47 -7.12
C LYS A 106 13.65 10.53 -7.21
N HIS A 107 14.85 11.07 -7.06
CA HIS A 107 16.05 10.27 -6.87
C HIS A 107 16.11 9.78 -5.42
N ILE A 108 16.36 8.48 -5.25
CA ILE A 108 16.56 7.81 -3.97
C ILE A 108 18.05 7.47 -3.88
N CYS A 109 18.69 8.08 -2.89
CA CYS A 109 20.09 7.88 -2.58
C CYS A 109 20.22 7.20 -1.22
N PHE A 110 21.09 6.21 -1.11
CA PHE A 110 21.29 5.44 0.11
C PHE A 110 22.33 6.04 1.08
N ASP A 111 23.01 7.12 0.71
CA ASP A 111 24.03 7.76 1.56
C ASP A 111 23.52 8.16 2.96
N GLN A 112 22.25 8.52 3.06
CA GLN A 112 21.58 8.88 4.32
C GLN A 112 20.55 7.85 4.78
N ALA A 113 20.58 6.63 4.22
CA ALA A 113 19.66 5.58 4.61
C ALA A 113 19.86 5.22 6.09
N LYS A 114 18.74 5.01 6.78
CA LYS A 114 18.72 4.55 8.17
C LYS A 114 18.11 3.16 8.22
N GLN A 115 18.53 2.39 9.20
CA GLN A 115 17.92 1.10 9.48
C GLN A 115 16.44 1.30 9.84
N GLY A 116 15.56 0.63 9.09
CA GLY A 116 14.13 0.61 9.38
C GLY A 116 13.82 -0.25 10.61
N GLY A 117 12.78 0.12 11.36
CA GLY A 117 12.31 -0.65 12.51
C GLY A 117 11.29 -1.75 12.15
N LYS A 118 10.88 -2.51 13.17
CA LYS A 118 9.87 -3.58 13.07
C LYS A 118 8.53 -3.09 12.49
N ILE A 119 8.17 -1.81 12.71
CA ILE A 119 6.94 -1.20 12.19
C ILE A 119 6.94 -1.17 10.66
N LEU A 120 8.03 -0.71 10.03
CA LEU A 120 8.15 -0.65 8.58
C LEU A 120 8.09 -2.05 7.96
N GLN A 121 8.76 -3.01 8.60
CA GLN A 121 8.72 -4.41 8.16
C GLN A 121 7.31 -5.00 8.25
N LYS A 122 6.57 -4.68 9.32
CA LYS A 122 5.17 -5.08 9.50
C LYS A 122 4.27 -4.50 8.43
N GLU A 123 4.40 -3.21 8.12
CA GLU A 123 3.62 -2.57 7.04
C GLU A 123 3.91 -3.18 5.67
N LEU A 124 5.19 -3.45 5.39
CA LEU A 124 5.59 -4.12 4.16
C LEU A 124 5.04 -5.55 4.08
N ALA A 125 5.07 -6.30 5.18
CA ALA A 125 4.52 -7.66 5.24
C ALA A 125 3.02 -7.69 4.90
N VAL A 126 2.24 -6.73 5.42
CA VAL A 126 0.82 -6.59 5.07
C VAL A 126 0.65 -6.37 3.58
N LYS A 127 1.45 -5.49 2.94
CA LYS A 127 1.35 -5.25 1.49
C LYS A 127 1.71 -6.47 0.65
N LYS A 128 2.72 -7.24 1.06
CA LYS A 128 3.05 -8.51 0.40
C LYS A 128 1.92 -9.52 0.53
N ALA A 129 1.37 -9.69 1.73
CA ALA A 129 0.26 -10.60 1.96
C ALA A 129 -1.01 -10.19 1.18
N SER A 130 -1.33 -8.89 1.11
CA SER A 130 -2.43 -8.39 0.28
C SER A 130 -2.28 -8.78 -1.19
N LYS A 131 -1.06 -8.73 -1.74
CA LYS A 131 -0.79 -9.19 -3.09
C LYS A 131 -1.05 -10.69 -3.25
N CYS A 132 -0.56 -11.52 -2.33
CA CYS A 132 -0.83 -12.95 -2.36
C CYS A 132 -2.34 -13.26 -2.29
N TYR A 133 -3.09 -12.50 -1.50
CA TYR A 133 -4.55 -12.65 -1.44
C TYR A 133 -5.25 -12.27 -2.75
N GLU A 134 -4.77 -11.24 -3.44
CA GLU A 134 -5.27 -10.90 -4.77
C GLU A 134 -5.01 -12.00 -5.79
N GLU A 135 -3.79 -12.56 -5.79
CA GLU A 135 -3.41 -13.69 -6.65
C GLU A 135 -4.29 -14.92 -6.35
N PHE A 136 -4.52 -15.22 -5.06
CA PHE A 136 -5.45 -16.27 -4.63
C PHE A 136 -6.88 -16.03 -5.14
N LEU A 137 -7.40 -14.80 -5.05
CA LEU A 137 -8.74 -14.50 -5.55
C LEU A 137 -8.85 -14.59 -7.07
N ALA A 138 -7.73 -14.41 -7.79
CA ALA A 138 -7.69 -14.48 -9.25
C ALA A 138 -7.65 -15.93 -9.77
N ASP A 139 -6.88 -16.82 -9.13
CA ASP A 139 -6.64 -18.18 -9.64
C ASP A 139 -7.07 -19.32 -8.70
N ASN A 140 -7.55 -19.00 -7.49
CA ASN A 140 -7.95 -19.93 -6.44
C ASN A 140 -6.85 -20.91 -6.00
N ASN A 141 -5.56 -20.55 -6.19
CA ASN A 141 -4.43 -21.39 -5.83
C ASN A 141 -4.04 -21.23 -4.35
N PRO A 142 -4.16 -22.29 -3.53
CA PRO A 142 -3.91 -22.22 -2.08
C PRO A 142 -2.44 -21.95 -1.72
N ASN A 143 -1.50 -22.07 -2.65
CA ASN A 143 -0.10 -21.74 -2.40
C ASN A 143 0.09 -20.24 -2.09
N HIS A 144 -0.73 -19.38 -2.68
CA HIS A 144 -0.71 -17.95 -2.38
C HIS A 144 -1.10 -17.67 -0.92
N LEU A 145 -2.03 -18.44 -0.35
CA LEU A 145 -2.39 -18.32 1.08
C LEU A 145 -1.23 -18.72 2.00
N LYS A 146 -0.46 -19.75 1.62
CA LYS A 146 0.75 -20.14 2.36
C LYS A 146 1.81 -19.05 2.33
N GLU A 147 2.02 -18.42 1.18
CA GLU A 147 2.97 -17.30 1.03
C GLU A 147 2.52 -16.06 1.83
N ALA A 148 1.22 -15.75 1.82
CA ALA A 148 0.64 -14.69 2.65
C ALA A 148 0.94 -14.93 4.14
N ASN A 149 0.68 -16.14 4.64
CA ASN A 149 0.93 -16.52 6.03
C ASN A 149 2.42 -16.40 6.38
N HIS A 150 3.31 -16.84 5.50
CA HIS A 150 4.76 -16.72 5.69
C HIS A 150 5.21 -15.27 5.89
N HIS A 151 4.55 -14.30 5.24
CA HIS A 151 4.83 -12.88 5.45
C HIS A 151 4.28 -12.34 6.77
N LEU A 152 3.12 -12.82 7.22
CA LEU A 152 2.39 -12.28 8.37
C LEU A 152 2.83 -12.86 9.72
N GLU A 153 3.21 -14.14 9.75
CA GLU A 153 3.56 -14.90 10.96
C GLU A 153 4.65 -14.21 11.83
N PRO A 154 5.76 -13.68 11.28
CA PRO A 154 6.79 -13.01 12.09
C PRO A 154 6.31 -11.77 12.87
N PHE A 155 5.13 -11.25 12.52
CA PHE A 155 4.54 -10.05 13.11
C PHE A 155 3.24 -10.33 13.87
N GLU A 156 2.89 -11.61 14.05
CA GLU A 156 1.68 -12.06 14.76
C GLU A 156 0.40 -11.41 14.19
N ILE A 157 0.35 -11.26 12.86
CA ILE A 157 -0.82 -10.74 12.17
C ILE A 157 -1.74 -11.90 11.79
N GLU A 158 -3.00 -11.82 12.17
CA GLU A 158 -4.00 -12.80 11.77
C GLU A 158 -4.28 -12.70 10.26
N PRO A 159 -4.21 -13.83 9.51
CA PRO A 159 -4.48 -13.83 8.08
C PRO A 159 -5.95 -13.57 7.76
N ALA A 160 -6.21 -12.98 6.59
CA ALA A 160 -7.57 -12.67 6.14
C ALA A 160 -8.33 -13.94 5.70
N PHE A 161 -7.66 -14.87 5.04
CA PHE A 161 -8.23 -16.15 4.60
C PHE A 161 -7.56 -17.31 5.36
N ARG A 162 -8.33 -18.36 5.61
CA ARG A 162 -7.90 -19.60 6.29
C ARG A 162 -8.09 -20.78 5.36
#